data_AF-A0A1G9SZ16-F1
#
_entry.id   AF-A0A1G9SZ16-F1
#
_cell.length_a   1.000
_cell.length_b   1.000
_cell.length_c   1.000
_cell.angle_alpha   90.00
_cell.angle_beta   90.00
_cell.angle_gamma   90.00
#
_symmetry.space_group_name_H-M   'P 1'
#
loop_
_entity.id
_entity.type
_entity.pdbx_description
1 polymer ?
#
loop_
_entity_poly.entity_id
_entity_poly.type
_entity_poly.pdbx_seq_one_letter_code
_entity_poly.pdbx_strand_id
1 'polypeptide(L)'
;MRNSEKNNSCLYNLLHVRFNEDIGRDEYFSYNLQYPTLYSFKNTYFNVDPNILNNLNSTIKEDVYTFKNGLAEEEKEANSSAAQNALPKKHYRVITNYAITFNKNHILSTILNLMGFPGEFGPRYNQINNYNFDLLTGNRIYLEDIFKPGVDYIKLVSDYINYKINQNKSLYYEDEPVEIPSDQAFYLTDDGIVIYFELDEIAPEEFGIPKFKISFEKFSQYINPRYYCSPDNVVSSRRKHRYTRR
;
A
#
# COMPACT_ATOMS: atom_id res chain seq x y z
N MET A 1 -19.19 -8.98 35.69
CA MET A 1 -18.81 -8.94 34.26
C MET A 1 -17.46 -8.23 34.17
N ARG A 2 -16.36 -8.97 34.05
CA ARG A 2 -15.02 -8.38 33.84
C ARG A 2 -14.86 -8.17 32.35
N ASN A 3 -14.77 -6.92 31.91
CA ASN A 3 -14.26 -6.57 30.59
C ASN A 3 -12.85 -7.14 30.47
N SER A 4 -12.69 -8.22 29.72
CA SER A 4 -11.38 -8.65 29.27
C SER A 4 -10.93 -7.65 28.22
N GLU A 5 -10.16 -6.65 28.63
CA GLU A 5 -9.32 -5.92 27.69
C GLU A 5 -8.47 -6.96 26.95
N LYS A 6 -8.79 -7.19 25.68
CA LYS A 6 -7.93 -7.98 24.79
C LYS A 6 -6.59 -7.24 24.78
N ASN A 7 -5.61 -7.74 25.53
CA ASN A 7 -4.24 -7.24 25.52
C ASN A 7 -3.71 -7.33 24.08
N ASN A 8 -3.81 -6.23 23.34
CA ASN A 8 -3.20 -6.09 22.03
C ASN A 8 -1.69 -6.06 22.26
N SER A 9 -1.03 -7.19 22.05
CA SER A 9 0.40 -7.40 22.36
C SER A 9 1.35 -6.75 21.36
N CYS A 10 0.84 -5.98 20.42
CA CYS A 10 1.66 -5.27 19.45
C CYS A 10 2.23 -4.01 20.03
N LEU A 11 3.43 -3.73 19.57
CA LEU A 11 4.12 -2.52 19.93
C LEU A 11 3.96 -1.50 18.81
N TYR A 12 3.44 -0.34 19.15
CA TYR A 12 3.31 0.77 18.22
C TYR A 12 4.67 1.41 17.95
N ASN A 13 4.94 1.67 16.69
CA ASN A 13 6.10 2.43 16.29
C ASN A 13 5.83 3.91 16.59
N LEU A 14 6.74 4.56 17.30
CA LEU A 14 6.62 5.97 17.68
C LEU A 14 7.07 6.86 16.51
N LEU A 15 6.25 6.88 15.47
CA LEU A 15 6.40 7.76 14.30
C LEU A 15 5.46 8.96 14.40
N HIS A 16 6.01 10.13 14.14
CA HIS A 16 5.24 11.33 13.85
C HIS A 16 5.05 11.43 12.33
N VAL A 17 3.79 11.59 11.92
CA VAL A 17 3.41 11.78 10.52
C VAL A 17 3.07 13.26 10.33
N ARG A 18 3.89 13.97 9.58
CA ARG A 18 3.55 15.29 9.08
C ARG A 18 2.71 15.11 7.81
N PHE A 19 1.54 15.74 7.79
CA PHE A 19 0.74 15.91 6.59
C PHE A 19 1.34 17.04 5.75
N ASN A 20 1.61 16.77 4.47
CA ASN A 20 1.97 17.80 3.50
C ASN A 20 0.87 17.85 2.44
N GLU A 21 0.57 19.07 2.00
CA GLU A 21 -0.35 19.34 0.91
C GLU A 21 0.23 20.45 0.03
N ASP A 22 0.25 20.21 -1.27
CA ASP A 22 0.64 21.18 -2.30
C ASP A 22 -0.50 21.29 -3.31
N ILE A 23 -1.07 22.48 -3.45
CA ILE A 23 -2.22 22.76 -4.31
C ILE A 23 -1.80 23.82 -5.31
N GLY A 24 -2.05 23.54 -6.59
CA GLY A 24 -1.77 24.48 -7.66
C GLY A 24 -2.79 24.40 -8.78
N ARG A 25 -2.89 25.50 -9.52
CA ARG A 25 -3.76 25.62 -10.67
C ARG A 25 -3.18 26.60 -11.67
N ASP A 26 -3.04 26.13 -12.90
CA ASP A 26 -2.77 26.90 -14.10
C ASP A 26 -4.02 26.92 -14.99
N GLU A 27 -3.91 27.46 -16.20
CA GLU A 27 -5.05 27.61 -17.12
C GLU A 27 -5.70 26.26 -17.46
N TYR A 28 -4.88 25.25 -17.78
CA TYR A 28 -5.33 23.92 -18.23
C TYR A 28 -4.89 22.77 -17.33
N PHE A 29 -4.22 23.04 -16.21
CA PHE A 29 -3.74 22.02 -15.28
C PHE A 29 -4.07 22.39 -13.84
N SER A 30 -4.50 21.44 -13.03
CA SER A 30 -4.72 21.64 -11.60
C SER A 30 -4.28 20.42 -10.80
N TYR A 31 -3.86 20.63 -9.57
CA TYR A 31 -3.42 19.54 -8.71
C TYR A 31 -3.72 19.79 -7.23
N ASN A 32 -3.97 18.70 -6.50
CA ASN A 32 -3.88 18.63 -5.04
C ASN A 32 -3.02 17.40 -4.69
N LEU A 33 -1.81 17.65 -4.21
CA LEU A 33 -0.83 16.63 -3.89
C LEU A 33 -0.73 16.48 -2.37
N GLN A 34 -1.24 15.38 -1.84
CA GLN A 34 -1.08 15.03 -0.43
C GLN A 34 -0.13 13.86 -0.26
N TYR A 35 0.81 13.98 0.68
CA TYR A 35 1.80 12.94 0.98
C TYR A 35 2.37 13.07 2.41
N PRO A 36 2.80 11.96 3.04
CA PRO A 36 3.36 11.98 4.38
C PRO A 36 4.82 12.44 4.40
N THR A 37 5.25 12.99 5.53
CA THR A 37 6.65 12.94 5.94
C THR A 37 6.74 12.33 7.32
N LEU A 38 7.53 11.26 7.43
CA LEU A 38 7.66 10.41 8.60
C LEU A 38 8.90 10.80 9.39
N TYR A 39 8.73 10.99 10.69
CA TYR A 39 9.81 11.26 11.63
C TYR A 39 9.74 10.28 12.79
N SER A 40 10.89 9.80 13.24
CA SER A 40 10.99 9.06 14.50
C SER A 40 11.54 9.95 15.60
N PHE A 41 10.98 9.87 16.80
CA PHE A 41 11.63 10.40 17.99
C PHE A 41 12.52 9.34 18.60
N LYS A 42 13.80 9.64 18.78
CA LYS A 42 14.72 8.72 19.46
C LYS A 42 14.26 8.52 20.89
N ASN A 43 14.08 7.27 21.29
CA ASN A 43 13.94 6.88 22.68
C ASN A 43 14.60 5.51 22.92
N THR A 44 14.61 5.05 24.18
CA THR A 44 15.27 3.80 24.58
C THR A 44 14.60 2.54 24.01
N TYR A 45 13.34 2.64 23.57
CA TYR A 45 12.51 1.54 23.14
C TYR A 45 12.41 1.43 21.60
N PHE A 46 12.34 2.57 20.92
CA PHE A 46 12.15 2.70 19.48
C PHE A 46 13.17 3.69 18.91
N ASN A 47 14.09 3.16 18.13
CA ASN A 47 15.10 3.94 17.42
C ASN A 47 15.16 3.44 15.97
N VAL A 48 14.86 4.33 15.03
CA VAL A 48 14.95 4.08 13.60
C VAL A 48 16.14 4.87 13.08
N ASP A 49 16.95 4.27 12.20
CA ASP A 49 17.98 5.03 11.51
C ASP A 49 17.31 6.16 10.70
N PRO A 50 17.67 7.44 10.94
CA PRO A 50 17.11 8.56 10.19
C PRO A 50 17.20 8.40 8.66
N ASN A 51 18.22 7.71 8.15
CA ASN A 51 18.38 7.46 6.72
C ASN A 51 17.26 6.61 6.13
N ILE A 52 16.72 5.65 6.89
CA ILE A 52 15.60 4.80 6.44
C ILE A 52 14.38 5.69 6.17
N LEU A 53 14.02 6.56 7.13
CA LEU A 53 12.88 7.45 6.99
C LEU A 53 13.13 8.54 5.96
N ASN A 54 14.35 9.09 5.89
CA ASN A 54 14.71 10.09 4.88
C ASN A 54 14.59 9.54 3.46
N ASN A 55 15.08 8.32 3.22
CA ASN A 55 14.96 7.65 1.93
C ASN A 55 13.49 7.41 1.58
N LEU A 56 12.70 6.83 2.51
CA LEU A 56 11.28 6.59 2.29
C LEU A 56 10.49 7.88 2.02
N ASN A 57 10.74 8.93 2.79
CA ASN A 57 10.11 10.24 2.59
C ASN A 57 10.47 10.84 1.22
N SER A 58 11.71 10.64 0.78
CA SER A 58 12.19 11.14 -0.51
C SER A 58 11.54 10.39 -1.65
N THR A 59 11.49 9.04 -1.59
CA THR A 59 10.81 8.20 -2.58
C THR A 59 9.33 8.54 -2.70
N ILE A 60 8.59 8.62 -1.58
CA ILE A 60 7.16 8.93 -1.64
C ILE A 60 6.92 10.32 -2.26
N LYS A 61 7.73 11.32 -1.88
CA LYS A 61 7.65 12.65 -2.47
C LYS A 61 7.97 12.62 -3.97
N GLU A 62 9.02 11.93 -4.36
CA GLU A 62 9.44 11.80 -5.76
C GLU A 62 8.36 11.15 -6.62
N ASP A 63 7.72 10.07 -6.14
CA ASP A 63 6.63 9.40 -6.85
C ASP A 63 5.44 10.35 -7.09
N VAL A 64 5.07 11.15 -6.09
CA VAL A 64 4.02 12.17 -6.22
C VAL A 64 4.34 13.21 -7.29
N TYR A 65 5.54 13.78 -7.25
CA TYR A 65 5.91 14.84 -8.19
C TYR A 65 6.19 14.29 -9.59
N THR A 66 6.70 13.07 -9.70
CA THR A 66 6.88 12.37 -10.98
C THR A 66 5.53 12.14 -11.65
N PHE A 67 4.55 11.61 -10.92
CA PHE A 67 3.19 11.41 -11.44
C PHE A 67 2.55 12.73 -11.88
N LYS A 68 2.64 13.78 -11.04
CA LYS A 68 2.11 15.10 -11.37
C LYS A 68 2.79 15.73 -12.59
N ASN A 69 4.11 15.61 -12.70
CA ASN A 69 4.85 16.20 -13.81
C ASN A 69 4.60 15.46 -15.12
N GLY A 70 4.50 14.13 -15.09
CA GLY A 70 4.13 13.33 -16.27
C GLY A 70 2.79 13.75 -16.86
N LEU A 71 1.76 13.93 -16.02
CA LEU A 71 0.46 14.42 -16.50
C LEU A 71 0.46 15.89 -16.92
N ALA A 72 1.35 16.72 -16.36
CA ALA A 72 1.52 18.09 -16.83
C ALA A 72 2.22 18.16 -18.20
N GLU A 73 3.10 17.21 -18.51
CA GLU A 73 3.70 17.07 -19.83
C GLU A 73 2.67 16.56 -20.85
N GLU A 74 1.91 15.51 -20.48
CA GLU A 74 0.82 14.99 -21.33
C GLU A 74 -0.23 16.06 -21.65
N GLU A 75 -0.62 16.88 -20.67
CA GLU A 75 -1.54 18.02 -20.87
C GLU A 75 -1.04 18.99 -21.94
N LYS A 76 0.24 19.39 -21.86
CA LYS A 76 0.85 20.33 -22.81
C LYS A 76 0.86 19.76 -24.22
N GLU A 77 1.19 18.48 -24.37
CA GLU A 77 1.19 17.79 -25.66
C GLU A 77 -0.23 17.71 -26.24
N ALA A 78 -1.20 17.27 -25.42
CA ALA A 78 -2.60 17.17 -25.81
C ALA A 78 -3.17 18.53 -26.25
N ASN A 79 -2.88 19.60 -25.52
CA ASN A 79 -3.38 20.94 -25.84
C ASN A 79 -2.65 21.62 -27.00
N SER A 80 -1.39 21.28 -27.24
CA SER A 80 -0.67 21.70 -28.44
C SER A 80 -1.27 21.04 -29.69
N SER A 81 -1.55 19.73 -29.62
CA SER A 81 -2.23 19.00 -30.69
C SER A 81 -3.67 19.50 -30.92
N ALA A 82 -4.42 19.78 -29.85
CA ALA A 82 -5.77 20.33 -29.95
C ALA A 82 -5.78 21.68 -30.69
N ALA A 83 -4.83 22.57 -30.38
CA ALA A 83 -4.72 23.86 -31.05
C ALA A 83 -4.43 23.73 -32.56
N GLN A 84 -3.57 22.78 -32.96
CA GLN A 84 -3.26 22.51 -34.38
C GLN A 84 -4.48 21.99 -35.15
N ASN A 85 -5.36 21.24 -34.48
CA ASN A 85 -6.55 20.63 -35.07
C ASN A 85 -7.84 21.43 -34.82
N ALA A 86 -7.74 22.66 -34.29
CA ALA A 86 -8.87 23.51 -33.91
C ALA A 86 -9.89 22.82 -32.96
N LEU A 87 -9.39 21.94 -32.08
CA LEU A 87 -10.15 21.26 -31.04
C LEU A 87 -10.11 22.05 -29.72
N PRO A 88 -11.14 21.91 -28.86
CA PRO A 88 -11.09 22.50 -27.53
C PRO A 88 -9.94 21.93 -26.71
N LYS A 89 -9.24 22.81 -25.98
CA LYS A 89 -8.24 22.41 -25.01
C LYS A 89 -8.88 21.67 -23.83
N LYS A 90 -8.15 20.72 -23.27
CA LYS A 90 -8.56 19.87 -22.15
C LYS A 90 -7.95 20.39 -20.86
N HIS A 91 -8.71 20.29 -19.77
CA HIS A 91 -8.21 20.56 -18.43
C HIS A 91 -7.80 19.24 -17.77
N TYR A 92 -6.55 19.15 -17.33
CA TYR A 92 -6.04 18.00 -16.59
C TYR A 92 -6.10 18.28 -15.09
N ARG A 93 -6.39 17.24 -14.31
CA ARG A 93 -6.42 17.32 -12.84
C ARG A 93 -5.67 16.15 -12.21
N VAL A 94 -4.83 16.45 -11.22
CA VAL A 94 -4.10 15.45 -10.42
C VAL A 94 -4.54 15.51 -8.97
N ILE A 95 -4.82 14.37 -8.37
CA ILE A 95 -5.09 14.25 -6.93
C ILE A 95 -4.26 13.11 -6.38
N THR A 96 -3.50 13.37 -5.32
CA THR A 96 -2.84 12.30 -4.54
C THR A 96 -3.32 12.32 -3.11
N ASN A 97 -3.35 11.14 -2.48
CA ASN A 97 -3.53 11.01 -1.04
C ASN A 97 -2.80 9.77 -0.53
N TYR A 98 -2.71 9.61 0.79
CA TYR A 98 -1.96 8.52 1.39
C TYR A 98 -2.66 7.98 2.63
N ALA A 99 -2.27 6.77 3.03
CA ALA A 99 -2.66 6.20 4.30
C ALA A 99 -1.50 5.40 4.91
N ILE A 100 -1.25 5.62 6.20
CA ILE A 100 -0.42 4.72 7.00
C ILE A 100 -1.30 3.55 7.43
N THR A 101 -1.23 2.44 6.71
CA THR A 101 -2.16 1.30 6.86
C THR A 101 -1.71 0.33 7.95
N PHE A 102 -0.41 0.31 8.28
CA PHE A 102 0.13 -0.47 9.40
C PHE A 102 1.38 0.21 9.98
N ASN A 103 1.48 0.29 11.31
CA ASN A 103 2.62 0.95 11.97
C ASN A 103 2.94 0.33 13.35
N LYS A 104 3.34 -0.95 13.36
CA LYS A 104 3.58 -1.74 14.57
C LYS A 104 4.76 -2.69 14.40
N ASN A 105 5.36 -3.14 15.49
CA ASN A 105 6.43 -4.15 15.52
C ASN A 105 7.65 -3.83 14.64
N HIS A 106 7.99 -2.54 14.52
CA HIS A 106 8.99 -2.01 13.59
C HIS A 106 8.67 -2.26 12.12
N ILE A 107 7.43 -2.62 11.79
CA ILE A 107 6.95 -2.71 10.42
C ILE A 107 6.10 -1.49 10.12
N LEU A 108 6.36 -0.88 8.98
CA LEU A 108 5.57 0.19 8.41
C LEU A 108 4.99 -0.27 7.09
N SER A 109 3.69 -0.05 6.91
CA SER A 109 3.02 -0.15 5.62
C SER A 109 2.30 1.16 5.38
N THR A 110 2.59 1.78 4.24
CA THR A 110 1.90 2.98 3.76
C THR A 110 1.55 2.80 2.30
N ILE A 111 0.43 3.38 1.91
CA ILE A 111 0.00 3.46 0.52
C ILE A 111 -0.08 4.92 0.08
N LEU A 112 0.15 5.14 -1.21
CA LEU A 112 -0.04 6.40 -1.91
C LEU A 112 -1.00 6.14 -3.08
N ASN A 113 -2.16 6.78 -3.04
CA ASN A 113 -3.11 6.78 -4.15
C ASN A 113 -2.77 7.94 -5.08
N LEU A 114 -2.57 7.63 -6.36
CA LEU A 114 -2.23 8.56 -7.43
C LEU A 114 -3.38 8.56 -8.44
N MET A 115 -4.10 9.68 -8.55
CA MET A 115 -5.25 9.81 -9.44
C MET A 115 -5.07 10.96 -10.44
N GLY A 116 -5.35 10.69 -11.70
CA GLY A 116 -5.23 11.64 -12.80
C GLY A 116 -6.47 11.66 -13.68
N PHE A 117 -6.87 12.87 -14.08
CA PHE A 117 -8.09 13.11 -14.86
C PHE A 117 -7.75 14.01 -16.07
N PRO A 118 -7.38 13.43 -17.22
CA PRO A 118 -7.03 14.11 -18.46
C PRO A 118 -8.28 14.58 -19.23
N GLY A 119 -9.01 15.52 -18.65
CA GLY A 119 -10.32 15.98 -19.16
C GLY A 119 -11.49 15.11 -18.69
N GLU A 120 -12.72 15.49 -19.08
CA GLU A 120 -13.95 14.83 -18.61
C GLU A 120 -14.13 13.42 -19.19
N PHE A 121 -13.70 13.21 -20.43
CA PHE A 121 -13.85 11.95 -21.19
C PHE A 121 -12.50 11.28 -21.49
N GLY A 122 -11.43 11.70 -20.83
CA GLY A 122 -10.11 11.09 -21.00
C GLY A 122 -9.95 9.80 -20.18
N PRO A 123 -8.85 9.05 -20.38
CA PRO A 123 -8.55 7.86 -19.59
C PRO A 123 -8.44 8.20 -18.11
N ARG A 124 -8.89 7.33 -17.21
CA ARG A 124 -8.73 7.56 -15.77
C ARG A 124 -7.45 6.93 -15.29
N TYR A 125 -6.55 7.73 -14.74
CA TYR A 125 -5.40 7.20 -14.01
C TYR A 125 -5.80 6.98 -12.56
N ASN A 126 -5.64 5.75 -12.06
CA ASN A 126 -5.85 5.39 -10.67
C ASN A 126 -4.85 4.30 -10.29
N GLN A 127 -3.82 4.68 -9.55
CA GLN A 127 -2.70 3.82 -9.16
C GLN A 127 -2.53 3.83 -7.64
N ILE A 128 -2.13 2.68 -7.08
CA ILE A 128 -1.75 2.56 -5.68
C ILE A 128 -0.29 2.13 -5.58
N ASN A 129 0.55 3.01 -5.06
CA ASN A 129 1.91 2.65 -4.67
C ASN A 129 1.91 2.15 -3.22
N ASN A 130 2.55 1.02 -2.96
CA ASN A 130 2.72 0.44 -1.63
C ASN A 130 4.18 0.51 -1.15
N TYR A 131 4.35 0.85 0.12
CA TYR A 131 5.66 0.94 0.76
C TYR A 131 5.61 0.13 2.06
N ASN A 132 6.10 -1.10 1.99
CA ASN A 132 6.19 -2.01 3.13
C ASN A 132 7.65 -2.13 3.56
N PHE A 133 7.98 -1.68 4.77
CA PHE A 133 9.36 -1.58 5.24
C PHE A 133 9.54 -2.10 6.65
N ASP A 134 10.68 -2.77 6.87
CA ASP A 134 11.19 -3.08 8.20
C ASP A 134 12.06 -1.92 8.68
N LEU A 135 11.59 -1.21 9.71
CA LEU A 135 12.24 -0.04 10.29
C LEU A 135 13.50 -0.39 11.11
N LEU A 136 13.78 -1.67 11.38
CA LEU A 136 15.04 -2.08 12.01
C LEU A 136 16.17 -2.16 10.98
N THR A 137 15.86 -2.61 9.76
CA THR A 137 16.87 -2.90 8.73
C THR A 137 16.86 -1.89 7.58
N GLY A 138 15.73 -1.22 7.35
CA GLY A 138 15.50 -0.38 6.18
C GLY A 138 15.08 -1.15 4.94
N ASN A 139 14.95 -2.48 5.03
CA ASN A 139 14.64 -3.32 3.88
C ASN A 139 13.15 -3.26 3.53
N ARG A 140 12.86 -3.34 2.23
CA ARG A 140 11.51 -3.61 1.73
C ARG A 140 11.07 -5.00 2.19
N ILE A 141 9.81 -5.11 2.58
CA ILE A 141 9.13 -6.37 2.91
C ILE A 141 8.42 -6.84 1.65
N TYR A 142 8.69 -8.07 1.24
CA TYR A 142 8.01 -8.75 0.14
C TYR A 142 6.86 -9.61 0.67
N LEU A 143 5.96 -10.03 -0.23
CA LEU A 143 4.78 -10.80 0.17
C LEU A 143 5.19 -12.13 0.84
N GLU A 144 6.23 -12.78 0.32
CA GLU A 144 6.78 -14.03 0.86
C GLU A 144 7.22 -13.94 2.32
N ASP A 145 7.79 -12.79 2.74
CA ASP A 145 8.32 -12.58 4.09
C ASP A 145 7.22 -12.70 5.17
N ILE A 146 5.98 -12.42 4.78
CA ILE A 146 4.82 -12.41 5.68
C ILE A 146 4.40 -13.84 6.05
N PHE A 147 4.72 -14.83 5.23
CA PHE A 147 4.34 -16.22 5.46
C PHE A 147 5.43 -16.99 6.22
N LYS A 148 5.05 -18.09 6.86
CA LYS A 148 5.99 -18.99 7.53
C LYS A 148 6.82 -19.73 6.47
N PRO A 149 8.09 -20.09 6.77
CA PRO A 149 8.90 -20.90 5.87
C PRO A 149 8.18 -22.19 5.45
N GLY A 150 8.25 -22.51 4.16
CA GLY A 150 7.63 -23.70 3.56
C GLY A 150 6.15 -23.55 3.19
N VAL A 151 5.52 -22.40 3.45
CA VAL A 151 4.19 -22.09 2.91
C VAL A 151 4.33 -21.69 1.45
N ASP A 152 3.61 -22.39 0.58
CA ASP A 152 3.40 -21.99 -0.81
C ASP A 152 2.39 -20.83 -0.85
N TYR A 153 2.89 -19.61 -0.65
CA TYR A 153 2.04 -18.43 -0.55
C TYR A 153 1.40 -18.05 -1.87
N ILE A 154 2.09 -18.27 -3.01
CA ILE A 154 1.55 -17.98 -4.34
C ILE A 154 0.27 -18.78 -4.53
N LYS A 155 0.36 -20.10 -4.35
CA LYS A 155 -0.82 -20.97 -4.46
C LYS A 155 -1.90 -20.61 -3.45
N LEU A 156 -1.53 -20.43 -2.18
CA LEU A 156 -2.48 -20.12 -1.09
C LEU A 156 -3.27 -18.82 -1.37
N VAL A 157 -2.60 -17.78 -1.85
CA VAL A 157 -3.19 -16.48 -2.14
C VAL A 157 -4.03 -16.54 -3.41
N SER A 158 -3.52 -17.14 -4.49
CA SER A 158 -4.23 -17.32 -5.76
C SER A 158 -5.52 -18.13 -5.57
N ASP A 159 -5.48 -19.23 -4.81
CA ASP A 159 -6.66 -20.04 -4.50
C ASP A 159 -7.73 -19.20 -3.77
N TYR A 160 -7.31 -18.37 -2.81
CA TYR A 160 -8.22 -17.50 -2.06
C TYR A 160 -8.84 -16.40 -2.94
N ILE A 161 -8.04 -15.78 -3.81
CA ILE A 161 -8.50 -14.76 -4.76
C ILE A 161 -9.52 -15.36 -5.73
N ASN A 162 -9.21 -16.50 -6.34
CA ASN A 162 -10.13 -17.21 -7.23
C ASN A 162 -11.42 -17.64 -6.51
N TYR A 163 -11.32 -18.08 -5.25
CA TYR A 163 -12.51 -18.34 -4.45
C TYR A 163 -13.38 -17.08 -4.31
N LYS A 164 -12.79 -15.90 -4.05
CA LYS A 164 -13.52 -14.63 -3.93
C LYS A 164 -14.11 -14.12 -5.24
N ILE A 165 -13.38 -14.27 -6.35
CA ILE A 165 -13.86 -13.98 -7.70
C ILE A 165 -15.07 -14.86 -8.02
N ASN A 166 -14.99 -16.16 -7.75
CA ASN A 166 -16.08 -17.10 -8.00
C ASN A 166 -17.37 -16.78 -7.20
N GLN A 167 -17.26 -16.13 -6.04
CA GLN A 167 -18.43 -15.68 -5.28
C GLN A 167 -19.08 -14.42 -5.88
N ASN A 168 -18.36 -13.66 -6.72
CA ASN A 168 -18.81 -12.36 -7.25
C ASN A 168 -18.46 -12.22 -8.75
N LYS A 169 -18.71 -13.27 -9.55
CA LYS A 169 -18.24 -13.36 -10.95
C LYS A 169 -18.60 -12.15 -11.82
N SER A 170 -19.76 -11.54 -11.60
CA SER A 170 -20.23 -10.39 -12.39
C SER A 170 -19.36 -9.13 -12.27
N LEU A 171 -18.41 -9.08 -11.33
CA LEU A 171 -17.51 -7.94 -11.14
C LEU A 171 -16.14 -8.12 -11.81
N TYR A 172 -15.85 -9.30 -12.35
CA TYR A 172 -14.52 -9.66 -12.86
C TYR A 172 -14.63 -10.16 -14.29
N TYR A 173 -13.52 -10.11 -15.04
CA TYR A 173 -13.47 -10.65 -16.38
C TYR A 173 -13.65 -12.19 -16.37
N GLU A 174 -14.28 -12.71 -17.42
CA GLU A 174 -14.43 -14.16 -17.64
C GLU A 174 -13.13 -14.74 -18.22
N ASP A 175 -12.07 -14.72 -17.42
CA ASP A 175 -10.73 -15.18 -17.80
C ASP A 175 -10.34 -16.49 -17.09
N GLU A 176 -9.15 -16.99 -17.42
CA GLU A 176 -8.50 -18.08 -16.70
C GLU A 176 -8.32 -17.76 -15.20
N PRO A 177 -8.25 -18.77 -14.32
CA PRO A 177 -7.98 -18.56 -12.91
C PRO A 177 -6.76 -17.67 -12.68
N VAL A 178 -6.91 -16.67 -11.82
CA VAL A 178 -5.85 -15.70 -11.50
C VAL A 178 -4.74 -16.39 -10.72
N GLU A 179 -3.50 -16.27 -11.20
CA GLU A 179 -2.30 -16.64 -10.46
C GLU A 179 -1.48 -15.39 -10.16
N ILE A 180 -1.21 -15.12 -8.88
CA ILE A 180 -0.43 -13.95 -8.48
C ILE A 180 1.05 -14.13 -8.84
N PRO A 181 1.76 -13.09 -9.31
CA PRO A 181 3.20 -13.13 -9.43
C PRO A 181 3.89 -13.05 -8.06
N SER A 182 5.18 -13.40 -8.00
CA SER A 182 5.94 -13.37 -6.75
C SER A 182 6.14 -11.96 -6.18
N ASP A 183 6.09 -10.93 -7.03
CA ASP A 183 6.18 -9.52 -6.67
C ASP A 183 4.82 -8.82 -6.57
N GLN A 184 3.72 -9.59 -6.47
CA GLN A 184 2.35 -9.09 -6.34
C GLN A 184 2.24 -7.92 -5.35
N ALA A 185 1.53 -6.88 -5.77
CA ALA A 185 1.32 -5.69 -4.97
C ALA A 185 0.43 -5.96 -3.75
N PHE A 186 0.84 -5.44 -2.59
CA PHE A 186 0.11 -5.62 -1.33
C PHE A 186 0.40 -4.51 -0.32
N TYR A 187 -0.48 -4.35 0.66
CA TYR A 187 -0.17 -3.58 1.87
C TYR A 187 -0.72 -4.29 3.11
N LEU A 188 -0.16 -3.95 4.27
CA LEU A 188 -0.58 -4.49 5.56
C LEU A 188 -1.62 -3.59 6.19
N THR A 189 -2.56 -4.22 6.88
CA THR A 189 -3.54 -3.59 7.77
C THR A 189 -3.49 -4.29 9.12
N ASP A 190 -4.16 -3.73 10.13
CA ASP A 190 -4.13 -4.30 11.48
C ASP A 190 -4.65 -5.74 11.58
N ASP A 191 -5.56 -6.13 10.69
CA ASP A 191 -6.28 -7.39 10.71
C ASP A 191 -6.07 -8.24 9.45
N GLY A 192 -5.17 -7.84 8.54
CA GLY A 192 -4.83 -8.67 7.40
C GLY A 192 -3.87 -8.05 6.38
N ILE A 193 -3.57 -8.85 5.36
CA ILE A 193 -2.85 -8.44 4.16
C ILE A 193 -3.91 -8.06 3.12
N VAL A 194 -3.77 -6.90 2.49
CA VAL A 194 -4.59 -6.53 1.33
C VAL A 194 -3.76 -6.72 0.08
N ILE A 195 -4.12 -7.73 -0.71
CA ILE A 195 -3.61 -7.93 -2.08
C ILE A 195 -4.45 -7.06 -3.00
N TYR A 196 -3.81 -6.40 -3.97
CA TYR A 196 -4.54 -5.60 -4.94
C TYR A 196 -3.91 -5.73 -6.32
N PHE A 197 -4.74 -5.51 -7.33
CA PHE A 197 -4.39 -5.57 -8.74
C PHE A 197 -4.39 -4.17 -9.34
N GLU A 198 -3.77 -3.98 -10.49
CA GLU A 198 -3.81 -2.72 -11.21
C GLU A 198 -5.24 -2.43 -11.73
N LEU A 199 -5.48 -1.16 -12.08
CA LEU A 199 -6.74 -0.77 -12.70
C LEU A 199 -6.92 -1.55 -14.00
N ASP A 200 -8.13 -2.09 -14.19
CA ASP A 200 -8.48 -2.84 -15.39
C ASP A 200 -7.71 -4.16 -15.61
N GLU A 201 -6.97 -4.65 -14.62
CA GLU A 201 -6.15 -5.87 -14.76
C GLU A 201 -7.01 -7.15 -14.79
N ILE A 202 -7.94 -7.28 -13.85
CA ILE A 202 -8.79 -8.48 -13.69
C ILE A 202 -10.30 -8.16 -13.60
N ALA A 203 -10.63 -6.88 -13.64
CA ALA A 203 -11.99 -6.37 -13.52
C ALA A 203 -12.08 -5.00 -14.20
N PRO A 204 -13.23 -4.64 -14.80
CA PRO A 204 -13.46 -3.33 -15.41
C PRO A 204 -13.09 -2.15 -14.50
N GLU A 205 -12.44 -1.13 -15.08
CA GLU A 205 -12.00 0.08 -14.35
C GLU A 205 -13.13 0.80 -13.57
N GLU A 206 -14.39 0.64 -14.00
CA GLU A 206 -15.57 1.20 -13.34
C GLU A 206 -15.80 0.66 -11.92
N PHE A 207 -15.28 -0.53 -11.59
CA PHE A 207 -15.29 -1.08 -10.24
C PHE A 207 -14.07 -0.66 -9.40
N GLY A 208 -13.16 0.11 -9.99
CA GLY A 208 -11.92 0.57 -9.39
C GLY A 208 -10.91 -0.56 -9.16
N ILE A 209 -9.84 -0.25 -8.43
CA ILE A 209 -8.75 -1.21 -8.15
C ILE A 209 -9.26 -2.39 -7.32
N PRO A 210 -9.23 -3.63 -7.84
CA PRO A 210 -9.63 -4.84 -7.12
C PRO A 210 -8.75 -5.08 -5.90
N LYS A 211 -9.37 -5.42 -4.76
CA LYS A 211 -8.67 -5.66 -3.48
C LYS A 211 -9.19 -6.91 -2.79
N PHE A 212 -8.29 -7.77 -2.36
CA PHE A 212 -8.59 -9.00 -1.64
C PHE A 212 -7.89 -9.00 -0.30
N LYS A 213 -8.68 -8.99 0.77
CA LYS A 213 -8.15 -9.03 2.14
C LYS A 213 -8.00 -10.46 2.63
N ILE A 214 -6.77 -10.82 2.96
CA ILE A 214 -6.40 -12.06 3.66
C ILE A 214 -6.35 -11.75 5.15
N SER A 215 -7.37 -12.18 5.87
CA SER A 215 -7.48 -11.92 7.31
C SER A 215 -6.42 -12.68 8.10
N PHE A 216 -5.71 -11.99 8.99
CA PHE A 216 -4.75 -12.63 9.89
C PHE A 216 -5.41 -13.65 10.82
N GLU A 217 -6.64 -13.42 11.24
CA GLU A 217 -7.37 -14.38 12.08
C GLU A 217 -7.55 -15.71 11.35
N LYS A 218 -8.08 -15.67 10.12
CA LYS A 218 -8.37 -16.86 9.32
C LYS A 218 -7.13 -17.58 8.80
N PHE A 219 -6.06 -16.83 8.53
CA PHE A 219 -4.83 -17.37 7.92
C PHE A 219 -3.67 -17.49 8.91
N SER A 220 -3.88 -17.24 10.20
CA SER A 220 -2.85 -17.21 11.27
C SER A 220 -1.89 -18.41 11.27
N GLN A 221 -2.37 -19.60 10.89
CA GLN A 221 -1.53 -20.81 10.81
C GLN A 221 -0.43 -20.72 9.74
N TYR A 222 -0.61 -19.91 8.70
CA TYR A 222 0.35 -19.69 7.61
C TYR A 222 1.21 -18.43 7.80
N ILE A 223 0.73 -17.46 8.57
CA ILE A 223 1.37 -16.15 8.69
C ILE A 223 2.45 -16.14 9.77
N ASN A 224 3.58 -15.50 9.48
CA ASN A 224 4.64 -15.22 10.44
C ASN A 224 4.11 -14.23 11.52
N PRO A 225 4.12 -14.62 12.82
CA PRO A 225 3.67 -13.79 13.94
C PRO A 225 4.21 -12.38 14.01
N ARG A 226 5.37 -12.10 13.39
CA ARG A 226 5.97 -10.75 13.33
C ARG A 226 5.02 -9.71 12.74
N TYR A 227 4.21 -10.10 11.75
CA TYR A 227 3.43 -9.18 10.91
C TYR A 227 1.99 -8.95 11.39
N TYR A 228 1.55 -9.58 12.48
CA TYR A 228 0.18 -9.40 12.98
C TYR A 228 0.05 -9.41 14.49
N CYS A 229 -1.02 -8.75 14.96
CA CYS A 229 -1.30 -8.52 16.36
C CYS A 229 -2.34 -9.50 16.88
N SER A 230 -1.91 -10.72 17.24
CA SER A 230 -2.75 -11.67 17.98
C SER A 230 -2.29 -11.76 19.44
N PRO A 231 -3.22 -11.92 20.42
CA PRO A 231 -2.89 -12.19 21.83
C PRO A 231 -1.88 -13.32 22.05
N ASP A 232 -1.80 -14.27 21.11
CA ASP A 232 -0.93 -15.45 21.20
C ASP A 232 0.56 -15.19 20.86
N ASN A 233 0.88 -14.04 20.24
CA ASN A 233 2.23 -13.78 19.69
C ASN A 233 3.31 -13.42 20.73
N VAL A 234 2.99 -13.37 22.03
CA VAL A 234 3.95 -13.05 23.12
C VAL A 234 4.71 -14.27 23.65
N VAL A 235 4.18 -15.49 23.46
CA VAL A 235 4.73 -16.67 24.15
C VAL A 235 5.97 -17.26 23.44
N SER A 236 6.14 -17.00 22.14
CA SER A 236 7.25 -17.58 21.36
C SER A 236 8.58 -16.83 21.51
N SER A 237 8.56 -15.49 21.65
CA SER A 237 9.79 -14.68 21.80
C SER A 237 10.45 -14.88 23.17
N ARG A 238 9.65 -15.08 24.23
CA ARG A 238 10.16 -15.39 25.58
C ARG A 238 10.75 -16.80 25.72
N ARG A 239 10.32 -17.76 24.90
CA ARG A 239 10.87 -19.13 24.93
C ARG A 239 12.22 -19.21 24.22
N LYS A 240 12.43 -18.52 23.09
CA LYS A 240 13.73 -18.56 22.39
C LYS A 240 14.90 -17.98 23.20
N HIS A 241 14.68 -16.92 23.99
CA HIS A 241 15.72 -16.37 24.87
C HIS A 241 16.09 -17.23 26.09
N ARG A 242 15.25 -18.21 26.45
CA ARG A 242 15.54 -19.13 27.56
C ARG A 242 16.37 -20.35 27.14
N TYR A 243 16.38 -20.69 25.85
CA TYR A 243 17.12 -21.85 25.33
C TYR A 243 18.48 -21.52 24.73
N THR A 244 18.81 -20.24 24.52
CA THR A 244 20.16 -19.79 24.10
C THR A 244 21.07 -19.37 25.27
N ARG A 245 20.60 -19.57 26.51
CA ARG A 245 21.39 -19.41 27.75
C ARG A 245 21.48 -20.75 28.50
N ARG A 246 21.96 -21.78 27.83
CA ARG A 246 22.49 -23.00 28.43
C ARG A 246 23.69 -23.47 27.63
#